data_AF-A0A2V1CZK1-F1
#
_entry.id   AF-A0A2V1CZK1-F1
#
_cell.length_a   1.000
_cell.length_b   1.000
_cell.length_c   1.000
_cell.angle_alpha   90.00
_cell.angle_beta   90.00
_cell.angle_gamma   90.00
#
_symmetry.space_group_name_H-M   'P 1'
#
loop_
_entity.id
_entity.type
_entity.pdbx_description
1 polymer ?
#
loop_
_entity_poly.entity_id
_entity_poly.type
_entity_poly.pdbx_seq_one_letter_code
_entity_poly.pdbx_strand_id
1 'polypeptide(L)'
;MTYNLFGNDGIHALIYNADNLLPTTTTHTTPVRTLGQPDTDYIKRNSSPVTRALFLYLKDPCTFLCPDIPGSITHKPSHESAFTQLVGLLKETEIEILFDWNYLHKDQHHPFSTIVSQPEQLRGFPIDEKNLRGRKLGNWTIFSPTEPFVPTDPPPYADARQKRSRDVSTTPPFAPSPKRVFYIPQGSPTEKATTITMPDDMDNLAKDKLEELEVTATAYVEEALEQMDKRLKQMESAMNKRLDTFLSNFRKRAPYGEPHTAEASYQKPNRYGCTAGHRRRHKHRGRIRQQ
;
A
#
# COMPACT_ATOMS: atom_id res chain seq x y z
N MET A 1 -2.37 0.86 5.87
CA MET A 1 -1.03 1.39 5.58
C MET A 1 -1.00 1.75 4.11
N THR A 2 -0.65 2.99 3.77
CA THR A 2 -0.64 3.49 2.39
C THR A 2 0.78 3.88 2.03
N TYR A 3 1.34 3.25 1.01
CA TYR A 3 2.70 3.53 0.54
C TYR A 3 2.65 4.35 -0.75
N ASN A 4 3.33 5.50 -0.77
CA ASN A 4 3.54 6.30 -1.97
C ASN A 4 4.87 5.90 -2.64
N LEU A 5 4.93 4.68 -3.20
CA LEU A 5 6.17 4.14 -3.78
C LEU A 5 6.40 4.54 -5.25
N PHE A 6 5.38 5.06 -5.94
CA PHE A 6 5.41 5.20 -7.39
C PHE A 6 5.39 6.66 -7.90
N GLY A 7 5.36 7.65 -7.00
CA GLY A 7 5.50 9.09 -7.30
C GLY A 7 4.63 9.68 -8.40
N ASN A 8 3.56 8.99 -8.78
CA ASN A 8 2.31 9.56 -9.27
C ASN A 8 1.29 9.23 -8.19
N ASP A 9 0.32 10.12 -7.90
CA ASP A 9 -0.55 10.18 -6.71
C ASP A 9 -1.49 8.98 -6.44
N GLY A 10 -1.15 7.78 -6.90
CA GLY A 10 -1.87 6.54 -6.64
C GLY A 10 -1.61 6.02 -5.22
N ILE A 11 -2.62 6.20 -4.35
CA ILE A 11 -2.67 5.50 -3.06
C ILE A 11 -2.74 4.00 -3.31
N HIS A 12 -1.71 3.26 -2.89
CA HIS A 12 -1.72 1.80 -2.86
C HIS A 12 -2.34 1.35 -1.54
N ALA A 13 -3.34 0.48 -1.63
CA ALA A 13 -4.05 -0.06 -0.48
C ALA A 13 -3.97 -1.59 -0.50
N LEU A 14 -3.45 -2.15 0.59
CA LEU A 14 -3.60 -3.55 0.94
C LEU A 14 -5.07 -3.80 1.25
N ILE A 15 -5.66 -4.81 0.59
CA ILE A 15 -7.03 -5.22 0.88
C ILE A 15 -7.01 -6.61 1.51
N TYR A 16 -7.46 -6.66 2.74
CA TYR A 16 -7.70 -7.91 3.46
C TYR A 16 -9.09 -8.41 3.11
N ASN A 17 -9.17 -9.50 2.36
CA ASN A 17 -10.42 -10.21 2.17
C ASN A 17 -10.72 -11.02 3.44
N ALA A 18 -11.81 -10.73 4.13
CA ALA A 18 -12.18 -11.47 5.33
C ALA A 18 -12.42 -12.96 5.05
N ASP A 19 -12.87 -13.31 3.83
CA ASP A 19 -13.06 -14.71 3.44
C ASP A 19 -11.73 -15.49 3.34
N ASN A 20 -10.63 -14.75 3.19
CA ASN A 20 -9.27 -15.28 3.17
C ASN A 20 -8.70 -15.47 4.58
N LEU A 21 -9.35 -15.00 5.64
CA LEU A 21 -8.91 -15.26 7.00
C LEU A 21 -9.13 -16.74 7.36
N LEU A 22 -8.15 -17.31 8.05
CA LEU A 22 -8.32 -18.60 8.70
C LEU A 22 -9.24 -18.41 9.93
N PRO A 23 -10.30 -19.22 10.09
CA PRO A 23 -11.13 -19.15 11.28
C PRO A 23 -10.32 -19.47 12.54
N THR A 24 -10.66 -18.85 13.66
CA THR A 24 -10.08 -19.13 15.01
C THR A 24 -8.59 -18.84 15.21
N THR A 25 -7.87 -18.38 14.19
CA THR A 25 -6.44 -18.04 14.30
C THR A 25 -6.21 -16.55 14.60
N THR A 26 -7.21 -15.71 14.37
CA THR A 26 -7.12 -14.29 14.69
C THR A 26 -7.03 -14.09 16.19
N THR A 27 -5.98 -13.42 16.64
CA THR A 27 -5.78 -13.14 18.07
C THR A 27 -5.39 -11.67 18.28
N HIS A 28 -5.72 -11.15 19.45
CA HIS A 28 -5.33 -9.80 19.86
C HIS A 28 -4.66 -9.88 21.22
N THR A 29 -3.38 -9.53 21.28
CA THR A 29 -2.56 -9.65 22.48
C THR A 29 -1.68 -8.43 22.66
N THR A 30 -0.92 -8.41 23.76
CA THR A 30 0.26 -7.55 23.83
C THR A 30 1.28 -8.03 22.79
N PRO A 31 1.99 -7.13 22.09
CA PRO A 31 3.04 -7.52 21.15
C PRO A 31 4.09 -8.39 21.86
N VAL A 32 4.49 -9.50 21.24
CA VAL A 32 5.50 -10.42 21.81
C VAL A 32 6.88 -9.79 21.73
N ARG A 33 7.15 -9.04 20.66
CA ARG A 33 8.41 -8.35 20.47
C ARG A 33 8.45 -7.03 21.23
N THR A 34 9.61 -6.72 21.80
CA THR A 34 9.90 -5.39 22.30
C THR A 34 9.91 -4.42 21.12
N LEU A 35 9.04 -3.43 21.16
CA LEU A 35 8.99 -2.38 20.14
C LEU A 35 10.15 -1.42 20.37
N GLY A 36 10.84 -1.06 19.29
CA GLY A 36 11.84 0.00 19.35
C GLY A 36 11.17 1.36 19.61
N GLN A 37 11.99 2.34 20.03
CA GLN A 37 11.53 3.72 20.14
C GLN A 37 10.91 4.24 18.81
N PRO A 38 11.50 3.97 17.62
CA PRO A 38 10.92 4.42 16.36
C PRO A 38 9.52 3.87 16.12
N ASP A 39 9.32 2.58 16.32
CA ASP A 39 8.01 1.93 16.14
C ASP A 39 6.96 2.53 17.08
N THR A 40 7.38 2.77 18.33
CA THR A 40 6.53 3.38 19.34
C THR A 40 6.14 4.80 18.93
N ASP A 41 7.08 5.60 18.45
CA ASP A 41 6.82 6.98 18.01
C ASP A 41 5.88 7.02 16.80
N TYR A 42 5.94 6.03 15.90
CA TYR A 42 5.00 5.90 14.78
C TYR A 42 3.57 5.55 15.23
N ILE A 43 3.43 4.75 16.29
CA ILE A 43 2.13 4.29 16.79
C ILE A 43 1.51 5.29 17.77
N LYS A 44 2.35 5.98 18.55
CA LYS A 44 1.96 6.84 19.65
C LYS A 44 1.15 8.03 19.16
N ARG A 45 -0.13 8.07 19.55
CA ARG A 45 -1.00 9.25 19.34
C ARG A 45 -1.22 10.06 20.60
N ASN A 46 -0.99 9.46 21.77
CA ASN A 46 -1.17 10.05 23.09
C ASN A 46 0.11 9.98 23.93
N SER A 47 0.19 10.69 25.05
CA SER A 47 1.36 10.69 25.93
C SER A 47 1.70 9.29 26.51
N SER A 48 0.68 8.44 26.68
CA SER A 48 0.76 7.06 27.20
C SER A 48 0.07 6.05 26.26
N PRO A 49 0.74 5.61 25.18
CA PRO A 49 0.16 4.63 24.26
C PRO A 49 0.06 3.26 24.95
N VAL A 50 -1.01 2.53 24.67
CA VAL A 50 -1.15 1.12 25.09
C VAL A 50 -1.08 0.29 23.82
N THR A 51 0.12 -0.12 23.45
CA THR A 51 0.31 -0.85 22.19
C THR A 51 -0.25 -2.26 22.29
N ARG A 52 -1.03 -2.63 21.28
CA ARG A 52 -1.55 -3.98 21.09
C ARG A 52 -1.20 -4.49 19.70
N ALA A 53 -1.14 -5.80 19.59
CA ALA A 53 -0.94 -6.52 18.35
C ALA A 53 -2.21 -7.30 17.99
N LEU A 54 -2.65 -7.15 16.74
CA LEU A 54 -3.66 -7.99 16.12
C LEU A 54 -2.96 -8.92 15.13
N PHE A 55 -3.00 -10.21 15.39
CA PHE A 55 -2.45 -11.24 14.50
C PHE A 55 -3.55 -11.78 13.60
N LEU A 56 -3.29 -11.75 12.29
CA LEU A 56 -4.16 -12.28 11.26
C LEU A 56 -3.41 -13.40 10.52
N TYR A 57 -4.10 -14.52 10.31
CA TYR A 57 -3.57 -15.61 9.47
C TYR A 57 -4.48 -15.77 8.26
N LEU A 58 -3.87 -15.81 7.08
CA LEU A 58 -4.54 -15.85 5.80
C LEU A 58 -4.35 -17.23 5.14
N LYS A 59 -5.34 -17.67 4.35
CA LYS A 59 -5.24 -18.89 3.54
C LYS A 59 -4.28 -18.69 2.39
N ASP A 60 -4.39 -17.53 1.74
CA ASP A 60 -3.59 -17.11 0.61
C ASP A 60 -2.93 -15.74 0.86
N PRO A 61 -1.82 -15.39 0.18
CA PRO A 61 -1.22 -14.07 0.28
C PRO A 61 -2.18 -12.92 -0.07
N CYS A 62 -1.89 -11.72 0.43
CA CYS A 62 -2.77 -10.57 0.25
C CYS A 62 -2.91 -10.12 -1.21
N THR A 63 -4.15 -9.81 -1.59
CA THR A 63 -4.43 -9.02 -2.79
C THR A 63 -4.29 -7.53 -2.49
N PHE A 64 -3.95 -6.73 -3.50
CA PHE A 64 -3.86 -5.29 -3.36
C PHE A 64 -4.40 -4.56 -4.58
N LEU A 65 -4.80 -3.30 -4.38
CA LEU A 65 -5.20 -2.45 -5.49
C LEU A 65 -3.98 -1.83 -6.15
N CYS A 66 -3.85 -2.06 -7.46
CA CYS A 66 -2.86 -1.40 -8.28
C CYS A 66 -3.52 -0.61 -9.42
N PRO A 67 -2.86 0.43 -9.94
CA PRO A 67 -3.27 1.06 -11.18
C PRO A 67 -3.37 0.03 -12.31
N ASP A 68 -4.34 0.19 -13.20
CA ASP A 68 -4.45 -0.68 -14.38
C ASP A 68 -3.44 -0.27 -15.46
N ILE A 69 -2.18 -0.58 -15.18
CA ILE A 69 -1.07 -0.37 -16.11
C ILE A 69 -0.74 -1.73 -16.73
N PRO A 70 -0.53 -1.79 -18.06
CA PRO A 70 -0.04 -3.00 -18.71
C PRO A 70 1.41 -3.28 -18.32
N GLY A 71 1.73 -4.55 -18.09
CA GLY A 71 3.08 -4.99 -17.74
C GLY A 71 3.30 -5.13 -16.24
N SER A 72 4.57 -5.23 -15.87
CA SER A 72 4.98 -5.50 -14.51
C SER A 72 5.40 -4.23 -13.77
N ILE A 73 5.09 -4.18 -12.48
CA ILE A 73 5.42 -3.03 -11.64
C ILE A 73 6.86 -3.15 -11.17
N THR A 74 7.69 -2.17 -11.54
CA THR A 74 9.09 -2.06 -11.12
C THR A 74 9.28 -0.93 -10.12
N HIS A 75 10.27 -1.05 -9.24
CA HIS A 75 10.62 -0.01 -8.29
C HIS A 75 11.35 1.15 -8.96
N LYS A 76 11.27 2.33 -8.36
CA LYS A 76 12.13 3.45 -8.74
C LYS A 76 13.56 3.22 -8.24
N PRO A 77 14.59 3.69 -8.97
CA PRO A 77 15.94 3.78 -8.41
C PRO A 77 15.86 4.52 -7.07
N SER A 78 16.56 4.03 -6.03
CA SER A 78 16.50 4.43 -4.60
C SER A 78 15.39 3.85 -3.72
N HIS A 79 14.37 3.18 -4.28
CA HIS A 79 13.24 2.62 -3.49
C HIS A 79 13.24 1.10 -3.40
N GLU A 80 14.35 0.45 -3.78
CA GLU A 80 14.46 -1.01 -3.86
C GLU A 80 14.18 -1.70 -2.53
N SER A 81 14.74 -1.19 -1.41
CA SER A 81 14.52 -1.77 -0.08
C SER A 81 13.05 -1.71 0.34
N ALA A 82 12.41 -0.54 0.20
CA ALA A 82 11.00 -0.37 0.56
C ALA A 82 10.07 -1.20 -0.35
N PHE A 83 10.40 -1.30 -1.64
CA PHE A 83 9.67 -2.16 -2.58
C PHE A 83 9.81 -3.64 -2.22
N THR A 84 11.02 -4.09 -1.88
CA THR A 84 11.29 -5.47 -1.45
C THR A 84 10.52 -5.79 -0.18
N GLN A 85 10.47 -4.87 0.79
CA GLN A 85 9.67 -5.01 2.00
C GLN A 85 8.17 -5.11 1.67
N LEU A 86 7.65 -4.27 0.77
CA LEU A 86 6.26 -4.35 0.33
C LEU A 86 5.94 -5.72 -0.32
N VAL A 87 6.80 -6.20 -1.22
CA VAL A 87 6.63 -7.51 -1.86
C VAL A 87 6.69 -8.63 -0.82
N GLY A 88 7.57 -8.53 0.16
CA GLY A 88 7.62 -9.44 1.31
C GLY A 88 6.28 -9.46 2.04
N LEU A 89 5.79 -8.30 2.48
CA LEU A 89 4.49 -8.16 3.15
C LEU A 89 3.32 -8.71 2.33
N LEU A 90 3.36 -8.57 1.01
CA LEU A 90 2.32 -9.09 0.11
C LEU A 90 2.35 -10.60 -0.08
N LYS A 91 3.50 -11.23 0.17
CA LYS A 91 3.67 -12.69 0.17
C LYS A 91 3.33 -13.32 1.52
N GLU A 92 3.41 -12.54 2.60
CA GLU A 92 3.12 -13.03 3.93
C GLU A 92 1.66 -13.46 4.07
N THR A 93 1.47 -14.55 4.81
CA THR A 93 0.17 -15.06 5.22
C THR A 93 -0.09 -14.81 6.71
N GLU A 94 0.95 -14.48 7.47
CA GLU A 94 0.87 -14.06 8.86
C GLU A 94 1.12 -12.55 8.95
N ILE A 95 0.16 -11.83 9.51
CA ILE A 95 0.18 -10.37 9.55
C ILE A 95 -0.03 -9.89 10.97
N GLU A 96 0.97 -9.17 11.48
CA GLU A 96 0.91 -8.47 12.76
C GLU A 96 0.54 -6.99 12.52
N ILE A 97 -0.62 -6.57 13.00
CA ILE A 97 -1.04 -5.17 12.99
C ILE A 97 -0.85 -4.59 14.39
N LEU A 98 0.07 -3.63 14.50
CA LEU A 98 0.32 -2.90 15.74
C LEU A 98 -0.51 -1.62 15.78
N PHE A 99 -1.13 -1.33 16.92
CA PHE A 99 -1.93 -0.13 17.10
C PHE A 99 -1.99 0.32 18.57
N ASP A 100 -2.31 1.60 18.78
CA ASP A 100 -2.53 2.18 20.12
C ASP A 100 -3.99 1.91 20.55
N TRP A 101 -4.17 1.06 21.55
CA TRP A 101 -5.48 0.70 22.11
C TRP A 101 -6.21 1.91 22.70
N ASN A 102 -5.47 2.88 23.24
CA ASN A 102 -6.07 4.09 23.80
C ASN A 102 -6.65 5.02 22.71
N TYR A 103 -6.25 4.83 21.46
CA TYR A 103 -6.78 5.59 20.33
C TYR A 103 -8.11 5.02 19.81
N LEU A 104 -8.40 3.75 20.10
CA LEU A 104 -9.70 3.17 19.81
C LEU A 104 -10.73 3.77 20.79
N HIS A 105 -11.79 4.40 20.26
CA HIS A 105 -12.88 4.94 21.07
C HIS A 105 -13.43 3.82 21.97
N LYS A 106 -13.72 4.13 23.25
CA LYS A 106 -14.13 3.13 24.25
C LYS A 106 -15.33 2.29 23.78
N ASP A 107 -16.29 2.93 23.13
CA ASP A 107 -17.49 2.31 22.59
C ASP A 107 -17.19 1.28 21.47
N GLN A 108 -16.01 1.37 20.85
CA GLN A 108 -15.53 0.45 19.81
C GLN A 108 -14.72 -0.72 20.38
N HIS A 109 -14.38 -0.72 21.68
CA HIS A 109 -13.61 -1.82 22.29
C HIS A 109 -14.36 -3.14 22.20
N HIS A 110 -15.65 -3.16 22.57
CA HIS A 110 -16.46 -4.38 22.50
C HIS A 110 -16.67 -4.87 21.05
N PRO A 111 -17.10 -4.02 20.08
CA PRO A 111 -17.15 -4.42 18.68
C PRO A 111 -15.83 -5.00 18.18
N PHE A 112 -14.71 -4.35 18.51
CA PHE A 112 -13.39 -4.84 18.13
C PHE A 112 -13.07 -6.21 18.74
N SER A 113 -13.30 -6.39 20.04
CA SER A 113 -13.10 -7.70 20.70
C SER A 113 -13.99 -8.79 20.11
N THR A 114 -15.22 -8.44 19.70
CA THR A 114 -16.14 -9.38 19.04
C THR A 114 -15.60 -9.81 17.68
N ILE A 115 -15.12 -8.84 16.89
CA ILE A 115 -14.48 -9.07 15.58
C ILE A 115 -13.28 -10.02 15.72
N VAL A 116 -12.43 -9.81 16.73
CA VAL A 116 -11.28 -10.68 16.98
C VAL A 116 -11.70 -12.08 17.38
N SER A 117 -12.73 -12.21 18.21
CA SER A 117 -13.17 -13.50 18.76
C SER A 117 -13.98 -14.32 17.75
N GLN A 118 -14.59 -13.68 16.77
CA GLN A 118 -15.49 -14.29 15.79
C GLN A 118 -15.15 -13.81 14.37
N PRO A 119 -13.92 -14.05 13.87
CA PRO A 119 -13.49 -13.58 12.56
C PRO A 119 -14.37 -14.14 11.43
N GLU A 120 -15.01 -15.29 11.62
CA GLU A 120 -15.97 -15.89 10.67
C GLU A 120 -17.24 -15.06 10.43
N GLN A 121 -17.54 -14.10 11.31
CA GLN A 121 -18.66 -13.17 11.10
C GLN A 121 -18.26 -11.98 10.22
N LEU A 122 -16.97 -11.75 10.02
CA LEU A 122 -16.50 -10.76 9.09
C LEU A 122 -16.80 -11.22 7.67
N ARG A 123 -17.36 -10.31 6.87
CA ARG A 123 -17.49 -10.50 5.44
C ARG A 123 -16.56 -9.54 4.73
N GLY A 124 -15.92 -10.03 3.67
CA GLY A 124 -15.14 -9.18 2.79
C GLY A 124 -16.02 -8.04 2.27
N PHE A 125 -15.47 -6.83 2.19
CA PHE A 125 -16.16 -5.76 1.48
C PHE A 125 -16.21 -6.16 0.00
N PRO A 126 -17.41 -6.27 -0.62
CA PRO A 126 -17.49 -6.65 -2.02
C PRO A 126 -16.83 -5.56 -2.85
N ILE A 127 -15.71 -5.89 -3.48
CA ILE A 127 -15.03 -5.00 -4.40
C ILE A 127 -15.75 -5.13 -5.74
N ASP A 128 -16.65 -4.19 -6.02
CA ASP A 128 -17.25 -4.09 -7.36
C ASP A 128 -16.21 -3.52 -8.33
N GLU A 129 -15.91 -4.28 -9.39
CA GLU A 129 -14.97 -3.89 -10.44
C GLU A 129 -15.32 -2.52 -11.04
N LYS A 130 -16.61 -2.16 -11.09
CA LYS A 130 -17.07 -0.85 -11.59
C LYS A 130 -16.62 0.31 -10.70
N ASN A 131 -16.40 0.04 -9.41
CA ASN A 131 -15.96 1.04 -8.44
C ASN A 131 -14.43 1.17 -8.37
N LEU A 132 -13.68 0.35 -9.10
CA LEU A 132 -12.22 0.38 -9.07
C LEU A 132 -11.60 1.60 -9.77
N ARG A 133 -12.37 2.35 -10.57
CA ARG A 133 -11.95 3.64 -11.19
C ARG A 133 -10.56 3.57 -11.86
N GLY A 134 -10.35 2.60 -12.73
CA GLY A 134 -9.06 2.40 -13.43
C GLY A 134 -7.97 1.73 -12.59
N ARG A 135 -8.37 1.08 -11.49
CA ARG A 135 -7.52 0.18 -10.73
C ARG A 135 -7.95 -1.26 -10.99
N LYS A 136 -7.06 -2.19 -10.71
CA LYS A 136 -7.36 -3.62 -10.71
C LYS A 136 -6.90 -4.25 -9.40
N LEU A 137 -7.50 -5.38 -9.08
CA LEU A 137 -7.00 -6.23 -8.01
C LEU A 137 -5.82 -7.03 -8.56
N GLY A 138 -4.66 -6.88 -7.93
CA GLY A 138 -3.45 -7.61 -8.27
C GLY A 138 -3.04 -8.55 -7.14
N ASN A 139 -2.27 -9.57 -7.51
CA ASN A 139 -1.50 -10.38 -6.55
C ASN A 139 -0.02 -9.97 -6.59
N TRP A 140 0.78 -10.45 -5.66
CA TRP A 140 2.20 -10.12 -5.59
C TRP A 140 3.00 -10.51 -6.84
N THR A 141 2.50 -11.39 -7.70
CA THR A 141 3.21 -11.81 -8.93
C THR A 141 3.30 -10.72 -10.00
N ILE A 142 2.53 -9.63 -9.87
CA ILE A 142 2.63 -8.51 -10.81
C ILE A 142 3.90 -7.68 -10.62
N PHE A 143 4.53 -7.79 -9.44
CA PHE A 143 5.88 -7.29 -9.26
C PHE A 143 6.80 -8.28 -9.95
N SER A 144 7.58 -7.78 -10.92
CA SER A 144 8.48 -8.61 -11.71
C SER A 144 9.29 -9.47 -10.77
N PRO A 145 9.70 -10.69 -11.17
CA PRO A 145 10.75 -11.36 -10.45
C PRO A 145 11.89 -10.36 -10.30
N THR A 146 12.15 -9.96 -9.06
CA THR A 146 13.51 -9.65 -8.64
C THR A 146 14.23 -10.99 -8.76
N GLU A 147 14.40 -11.52 -9.99
CA GLU A 147 15.56 -12.34 -10.22
C GLU A 147 16.68 -11.38 -9.80
N PRO A 148 17.42 -11.70 -8.72
CA PRO A 148 18.62 -10.94 -8.46
C PRO A 148 19.31 -10.93 -9.82
N PHE A 149 19.74 -9.75 -10.25
CA PHE A 149 20.75 -9.69 -11.28
C PHE A 149 21.92 -10.45 -10.68
N VAL A 150 21.91 -11.78 -10.80
CA VAL A 150 23.09 -12.61 -10.74
C VAL A 150 23.87 -11.96 -11.85
N PRO A 151 25.00 -11.29 -11.55
CA PRO A 151 25.92 -10.95 -12.59
C PRO A 151 26.23 -12.31 -13.19
N THR A 152 25.57 -12.64 -14.31
CA THR A 152 25.97 -13.76 -15.13
C THR A 152 27.39 -13.39 -15.43
N ASP A 153 28.33 -14.00 -14.70
CA ASP A 153 29.74 -13.88 -15.02
C ASP A 153 29.77 -14.03 -16.54
N PRO A 154 30.34 -13.04 -17.26
CA PRO A 154 30.32 -13.05 -18.71
C PRO A 154 30.75 -14.45 -19.10
N PRO A 155 29.97 -15.15 -19.96
CA PRO A 155 30.13 -16.58 -20.20
C PRO A 155 31.62 -16.83 -20.32
N PRO A 156 32.20 -17.69 -19.45
CA PRO A 156 33.64 -17.78 -19.31
C PRO A 156 34.18 -17.91 -20.73
N TYR A 157 34.95 -16.90 -21.15
CA TYR A 157 35.67 -16.96 -22.40
C TYR A 157 36.71 -18.05 -22.20
N ALA A 158 36.26 -19.30 -22.31
CA ALA A 158 37.10 -20.47 -22.34
C ALA A 158 38.09 -20.18 -23.45
N ASP A 159 39.33 -20.02 -23.02
CA ASP A 159 40.51 -19.68 -23.77
C ASP A 159 40.32 -19.79 -25.29
N ALA A 160 40.06 -18.65 -25.93
CA ALA A 160 40.19 -18.51 -27.38
C ALA A 160 41.69 -18.53 -27.75
N ARG A 161 42.38 -19.62 -27.37
CA ARG A 161 43.76 -19.93 -27.74
C ARG A 161 43.83 -20.91 -28.91
N GLN A 162 42.72 -21.15 -29.59
CA GLN A 162 42.72 -21.75 -30.93
C GLN A 162 42.86 -20.65 -31.98
N LYS A 163 44.09 -20.16 -32.13
CA LYS A 163 44.55 -19.56 -33.39
C LYS A 163 44.31 -20.59 -34.50
N ARG A 164 43.30 -20.39 -35.35
CA ARG A 164 43.25 -21.08 -36.64
C ARG A 164 44.49 -20.65 -37.43
N SER A 165 45.23 -21.62 -37.99
CA SER A 165 46.29 -21.32 -38.95
C SER A 165 45.65 -20.59 -40.12
N ARG A 166 46.17 -19.40 -40.41
CA ARG A 166 45.69 -18.53 -41.46
C ARG A 166 46.27 -19.06 -42.76
N ASP A 167 45.51 -19.86 -43.50
CA ASP A 167 45.86 -20.17 -44.88
C ASP A 167 45.74 -18.90 -45.72
N VAL A 168 46.86 -18.59 -46.38
CA VAL A 168 46.99 -17.50 -47.33
C VAL A 168 46.21 -17.90 -48.58
N SER A 169 45.11 -17.22 -48.85
CA SER A 169 44.46 -17.26 -50.17
C SER A 169 44.46 -15.88 -50.79
N THR A 170 44.86 -15.87 -52.05
CA THR A 170 45.31 -14.75 -52.86
C THR A 170 44.14 -14.13 -53.63
N THR A 171 43.73 -12.89 -53.29
CA THR A 171 42.98 -11.88 -54.12
C THR A 171 41.59 -12.28 -54.69
N PRO A 172 40.72 -11.37 -55.24
CA PRO A 172 40.88 -9.96 -55.65
C PRO A 172 39.78 -8.99 -55.09
N PRO A 173 39.81 -7.68 -55.42
CA PRO A 173 39.30 -6.59 -54.58
C PRO A 173 37.96 -6.03 -55.05
N PHE A 174 36.96 -5.86 -54.17
CA PHE A 174 35.90 -4.87 -54.41
C PHE A 174 35.25 -4.38 -53.12
N ALA A 175 35.18 -3.04 -53.02
CA ALA A 175 34.37 -2.19 -52.13
C ALA A 175 34.77 -2.06 -50.64
N PRO A 176 35.33 -0.90 -50.22
CA PRO A 176 35.36 -0.51 -48.81
C PRO A 176 34.00 0.04 -48.36
N SER A 177 33.45 -0.48 -47.27
CA SER A 177 32.28 0.08 -46.58
C SER A 177 32.59 1.46 -45.98
N PRO A 178 31.66 2.44 -46.01
CA PRO A 178 31.94 3.79 -45.53
C PRO A 178 32.10 3.81 -44.01
N LYS A 179 33.29 4.21 -43.54
CA LYS A 179 33.56 4.49 -42.12
C LYS A 179 32.74 5.71 -41.70
N ARG A 180 31.83 5.54 -40.74
CA ARG A 180 31.21 6.68 -40.03
C ARG A 180 32.30 7.41 -39.25
N VAL A 181 32.61 8.62 -39.71
CA VAL A 181 33.48 9.58 -39.02
C VAL A 181 32.71 10.12 -37.82
N PHE A 182 33.16 9.79 -36.62
CA PHE A 182 32.72 10.50 -35.40
C PHE A 182 33.40 11.87 -35.38
N TYR A 183 32.60 12.92 -35.60
CA TYR A 183 33.03 14.30 -35.39
C TYR A 183 33.01 14.57 -33.88
N ILE A 184 34.19 14.81 -33.30
CA ILE A 184 34.32 15.41 -31.97
C ILE A 184 34.39 16.93 -32.21
N PRO A 185 33.42 17.74 -31.75
CA PRO A 185 33.56 19.18 -31.82
C PRO A 185 34.65 19.61 -30.83
N GLN A 186 35.83 19.93 -31.37
CA GLN A 186 36.94 20.49 -30.63
C GLN A 186 36.75 22.01 -30.60
N GLY A 187 36.19 22.50 -29.50
CA GLY A 187 35.94 23.94 -29.31
C GLY A 187 35.48 24.21 -27.89
N SER A 188 36.43 24.22 -26.95
CA SER A 188 36.24 24.83 -25.64
C SER A 188 36.45 26.34 -25.81
N PRO A 189 35.44 27.20 -25.61
CA PRO A 189 35.66 28.64 -25.58
C PRO A 189 36.32 28.98 -24.25
N THR A 190 37.57 29.42 -24.30
CA THR A 190 38.24 30.05 -23.18
C THR A 190 37.48 31.35 -22.85
N GLU A 191 36.79 31.37 -21.72
CA GLU A 191 36.18 32.58 -21.16
C GLU A 191 37.27 33.65 -20.95
N LYS A 192 37.30 34.65 -21.83
CA LYS A 192 37.93 35.93 -21.51
C LYS A 192 36.95 36.70 -20.65
N ALA A 193 37.21 36.73 -19.33
CA ALA A 193 36.57 37.66 -18.42
C ALA A 193 36.81 39.10 -18.90
N THR A 194 35.76 39.71 -19.46
CA THR A 194 35.73 41.14 -19.77
C THR A 194 35.02 41.80 -18.60
N THR A 195 35.77 42.44 -17.71
CA THR A 195 35.21 43.26 -16.64
C THR A 195 34.60 44.50 -17.27
N ILE A 196 33.28 44.47 -17.48
CA ILE A 196 32.51 45.65 -17.87
C ILE A 196 32.17 46.40 -16.57
N THR A 197 32.85 47.51 -16.33
CA THR A 197 32.46 48.47 -15.30
C THR A 197 31.15 49.11 -15.74
N MET A 198 30.04 48.65 -15.18
CA MET A 198 28.73 49.25 -15.42
C MET A 198 28.68 50.62 -14.72
N PRO A 199 28.06 51.63 -15.35
CA PRO A 199 27.82 52.91 -14.71
C PRO A 199 26.88 52.76 -13.51
N ASP A 200 27.21 53.38 -12.38
CA ASP A 200 26.49 53.30 -11.09
C ASP A 200 24.98 53.62 -11.19
N ASP A 201 24.54 54.28 -12.26
CA ASP A 201 23.12 54.62 -12.50
C ASP A 201 22.24 53.40 -12.85
N MET A 202 22.80 52.30 -13.36
CA MET A 202 22.01 51.08 -13.68
C MET A 202 21.70 50.23 -12.44
N ASP A 203 22.48 50.41 -11.37
CA ASP A 203 22.37 49.62 -10.13
C ASP A 203 21.16 50.06 -9.28
N ASN A 204 20.78 51.34 -9.37
CA ASN A 204 19.60 51.86 -8.69
C ASN A 204 18.31 51.46 -9.42
N LEU A 205 18.30 51.45 -10.76
CA LEU A 205 17.14 51.02 -11.55
C LEU A 205 16.83 49.52 -11.41
N ALA A 206 17.86 48.69 -11.25
CA ALA A 206 17.68 47.25 -11.04
C ALA A 206 17.09 46.94 -9.66
N LYS A 207 17.44 47.72 -8.63
CA LYS A 207 16.89 47.56 -7.27
C LYS A 207 15.41 47.92 -7.21
N ASP A 208 15.01 49.04 -7.80
CA ASP A 208 13.60 49.45 -7.85
C ASP A 208 12.71 48.39 -8.54
N LYS A 209 13.19 47.81 -9.64
CA LYS A 209 12.46 46.74 -10.35
C LYS A 209 12.41 45.43 -9.58
N LEU A 210 13.42 45.13 -8.77
CA LEU A 210 13.44 43.91 -7.96
C LEU A 210 12.44 44.01 -6.82
N GLU A 211 12.35 45.18 -6.17
CA GLU A 211 11.39 45.44 -5.09
C GLU A 211 9.93 45.38 -5.60
N GLU A 212 9.65 45.93 -6.78
CA GLU A 212 8.33 45.83 -7.42
C GLU A 212 7.94 44.36 -7.71
N LEU A 213 8.92 43.55 -8.13
CA LEU A 213 8.70 42.14 -8.45
C LEU A 213 8.49 41.29 -7.20
N GLU A 214 9.17 41.60 -6.09
CA GLU A 214 8.94 40.95 -4.78
C GLU A 214 7.56 41.26 -4.20
N VAL A 215 7.11 42.52 -4.29
CA VAL A 215 5.76 42.91 -3.86
C VAL A 215 4.69 42.20 -4.70
N THR A 216 4.90 42.09 -6.01
CA THR A 216 3.96 41.38 -6.90
C THR A 216 3.94 39.86 -6.62
N ALA A 217 5.12 39.26 -6.39
CA ALA A 217 5.23 37.84 -6.11
C ALA A 217 4.59 37.45 -4.78
N THR A 218 4.76 38.27 -3.73
CA THR A 218 4.15 38.03 -2.42
C THR A 218 2.63 38.11 -2.46
N ALA A 219 2.05 39.09 -3.17
CA ALA A 219 0.61 39.19 -3.38
C ALA A 219 0.03 37.96 -4.08
N TYR A 220 0.72 37.43 -5.11
CA TYR A 220 0.28 36.23 -5.83
C TYR A 220 0.31 34.97 -4.94
N VAL A 221 1.33 34.85 -4.07
CA VAL A 221 1.44 33.73 -3.14
C VAL A 221 0.34 33.79 -2.07
N GLU A 222 0.03 34.97 -1.56
CA GLU A 222 -1.03 35.16 -0.56
C GLU A 222 -2.42 34.81 -1.15
N GLU A 223 -2.72 35.27 -2.37
CA GLU A 223 -3.96 34.91 -3.07
C GLU A 223 -4.07 33.39 -3.31
N ALA A 224 -2.97 32.74 -3.71
CA ALA A 224 -2.94 31.30 -3.91
C ALA A 224 -3.18 30.52 -2.60
N LEU A 225 -2.62 30.98 -1.48
CA LEU A 225 -2.84 30.38 -0.16
C LEU A 225 -4.29 30.52 0.29
N GLU A 226 -4.90 31.69 0.11
CA GLU A 226 -6.31 31.91 0.43
C GLU A 226 -7.23 31.03 -0.44
N GLN A 227 -6.92 30.89 -1.72
CA GLN A 227 -7.66 30.02 -2.62
C GLN A 227 -7.57 28.55 -2.21
N MET A 228 -6.40 28.09 -1.76
CA MET A 228 -6.22 26.73 -1.25
C MET A 228 -6.99 26.49 0.06
N ASP A 229 -6.96 27.43 1.00
CA ASP A 229 -7.72 27.33 2.26
C ASP A 229 -9.23 27.25 1.99
N LYS A 230 -9.74 28.10 1.09
CA LYS A 230 -11.14 28.06 0.64
C LYS A 230 -11.52 26.70 0.05
N ARG A 231 -10.64 26.12 -0.78
CA ARG A 231 -10.86 24.82 -1.41
C ARG A 231 -10.83 23.67 -0.40
N LEU A 232 -9.96 23.76 0.61
CA LEU A 232 -9.86 22.79 1.70
C LEU A 232 -11.12 22.80 2.57
N LYS A 233 -11.60 23.98 2.96
CA LYS A 233 -12.88 24.16 3.69
C LYS A 233 -14.08 23.63 2.88
N GLN A 234 -14.11 23.88 1.57
CA GLN A 234 -15.15 23.35 0.69
C GLN A 234 -15.14 21.81 0.63
N MET A 235 -13.95 21.21 0.54
CA MET A 235 -13.78 19.76 0.53
C MET A 235 -14.20 19.13 1.87
N GLU A 236 -13.82 19.72 2.99
CA GLU A 236 -14.23 19.28 4.33
C GLU A 236 -15.75 19.32 4.50
N SER A 237 -16.38 20.44 4.12
CA SER A 237 -17.85 20.57 4.13
C SER A 237 -18.52 19.51 3.25
N ALA A 238 -17.99 19.24 2.06
CA ALA A 238 -18.51 18.22 1.16
C ALA A 238 -18.39 16.80 1.73
N MET A 239 -17.29 16.49 2.42
CA MET A 239 -17.08 15.20 3.09
C MET A 239 -18.04 15.02 4.27
N ASN A 240 -18.18 16.04 5.13
CA ASN A 240 -19.09 16.00 6.28
C ASN A 240 -20.54 15.81 5.82
N LYS A 241 -20.97 16.54 4.77
CA LYS A 241 -22.30 16.36 4.18
C LYS A 241 -22.53 14.96 3.63
N ARG A 242 -21.51 14.35 3.00
CA ARG A 242 -21.58 12.96 2.52
C ARG A 242 -21.68 11.97 3.69
N LEU A 243 -20.94 12.19 4.77
CA LEU A 243 -20.98 11.35 5.96
C LEU A 243 -22.35 11.42 6.64
N ASP A 244 -22.93 12.61 6.80
CA ASP A 244 -24.27 12.80 7.36
C ASP A 244 -25.36 12.12 6.50
N THR A 245 -25.22 12.22 5.17
CA THR A 245 -26.10 11.52 4.23
C THR A 245 -25.99 10.01 4.37
N PHE A 246 -24.77 9.49 4.54
CA PHE A 246 -24.54 8.07 4.77
C PHE A 246 -25.15 7.58 6.09
N LEU A 247 -24.88 8.30 7.19
CA LEU A 247 -25.40 7.95 8.52
C LEU A 247 -26.93 8.03 8.59
N SER A 248 -27.54 9.03 7.94
CA SER A 248 -29.00 9.13 7.88
C SER A 248 -29.63 7.99 7.07
N ASN A 249 -29.02 7.58 5.95
CA ASN A 249 -29.45 6.41 5.19
C ASN A 249 -29.26 5.10 5.97
N PHE A 250 -28.19 4.98 6.76
CA PHE A 250 -27.95 3.82 7.61
C PHE A 250 -29.02 3.70 8.69
N ARG A 251 -29.34 4.80 9.39
CA ARG A 251 -30.42 4.83 10.40
C ARG A 251 -31.79 4.45 9.81
N LYS A 252 -32.08 4.85 8.57
CA LYS A 252 -33.34 4.49 7.89
C LYS A 252 -33.42 3.02 7.49
N ARG A 253 -32.27 2.35 7.30
CA ARG A 253 -32.19 0.96 6.82
C ARG A 253 -32.05 -0.06 7.93
N ALA A 254 -31.65 0.34 9.13
CA ALA A 254 -31.76 -0.55 10.28
C ALA A 254 -33.26 -0.80 10.52
N PRO A 255 -33.79 -2.00 10.24
CA PRO A 255 -35.10 -2.34 10.73
C PRO A 255 -35.00 -2.22 12.23
N TYR A 256 -35.69 -1.24 12.81
CA TYR A 256 -36.09 -1.32 14.18
C TYR A 256 -36.94 -2.58 14.26
N GLY A 257 -36.30 -3.72 14.53
CA GLY A 257 -36.99 -4.81 15.18
C GLY A 257 -37.59 -4.15 16.41
N GLU A 258 -38.91 -4.07 16.44
CA GLU A 258 -39.63 -3.71 17.65
C GLU A 258 -38.93 -4.48 18.78
N PRO A 259 -38.54 -3.81 19.87
CA PRO A 259 -38.15 -4.54 21.06
C PRO A 259 -39.39 -5.35 21.42
N HIS A 260 -39.44 -6.61 20.99
CA HIS A 260 -40.34 -7.58 21.54
C HIS A 260 -40.02 -7.56 23.02
N THR A 261 -40.88 -6.89 23.77
CA THR A 261 -40.99 -6.99 25.21
C THR A 261 -41.27 -8.46 25.49
N ALA A 262 -40.20 -9.26 25.50
CA ALA A 262 -40.20 -10.54 26.16
C ALA A 262 -40.33 -10.22 27.64
N GLU A 263 -41.58 -10.07 28.10
CA GLU A 263 -41.92 -10.27 29.48
C GLU A 263 -41.38 -11.65 29.86
N ALA A 264 -40.20 -11.63 30.50
CA ALA A 264 -39.61 -12.79 31.12
C ALA A 264 -40.53 -13.19 32.27
N SER A 265 -41.52 -14.03 31.95
CA SER A 265 -42.22 -14.87 32.91
C SER A 265 -41.16 -15.73 33.60
N TYR A 266 -40.79 -15.33 34.81
CA TYR A 266 -39.96 -16.10 35.74
C TYR A 266 -40.73 -17.35 36.19
N GLN A 267 -40.86 -18.36 35.32
CA GLN A 267 -41.17 -19.70 35.77
C GLN A 267 -39.89 -20.37 36.26
N LYS A 268 -39.79 -20.46 37.59
CA LYS A 268 -38.76 -21.21 38.31
C LYS A 268 -38.69 -22.65 37.77
N PRO A 269 -37.52 -23.15 37.34
CA PRO A 269 -37.37 -24.56 37.05
C PRO A 269 -37.41 -25.36 38.35
N ASN A 270 -38.46 -26.16 38.50
CA ASN A 270 -38.57 -27.20 39.53
C ASN A 270 -37.39 -28.17 39.39
N ARG A 271 -36.50 -28.17 40.38
CA ARG A 271 -35.48 -29.20 40.58
C ARG A 271 -36.16 -30.50 41.00
N TYR A 272 -36.38 -31.41 40.06
CA TYR A 272 -36.63 -32.82 40.37
C TYR A 272 -35.74 -33.72 39.53
N GLY A 273 -34.99 -34.58 40.22
CA GLY A 273 -34.69 -35.94 39.78
C GLY A 273 -33.60 -36.12 38.73
N CYS A 274 -32.34 -36.10 39.17
CA CYS A 274 -31.30 -36.89 38.50
C CYS A 274 -31.56 -38.38 38.80
N THR A 275 -32.23 -39.09 37.90
CA THR A 275 -32.15 -40.56 37.84
C THR A 275 -31.23 -40.96 36.70
N ALA A 276 -30.16 -41.66 37.08
CA ALA A 276 -29.28 -42.39 36.20
C ALA A 276 -30.06 -43.42 35.36
N GLY A 277 -29.72 -43.53 34.08
CA GLY A 277 -30.17 -44.64 33.24
C GLY A 277 -29.82 -44.41 31.77
N HIS A 278 -28.72 -44.97 31.28
CA HIS A 278 -28.69 -46.28 30.60
C HIS A 278 -29.00 -46.22 29.09
N ARG A 279 -27.97 -46.57 28.28
CA ARG A 279 -28.01 -47.16 26.93
C ARG A 279 -28.65 -46.29 25.81
N ARG A 280 -28.10 -46.19 24.59
CA ARG A 280 -27.78 -47.28 23.67
C ARG A 280 -26.86 -46.75 22.56
N ARG A 281 -25.85 -47.56 22.23
CA ARG A 281 -25.14 -47.52 20.96
C ARG A 281 -26.13 -47.77 19.82
N HIS A 282 -26.19 -46.89 18.83
CA HIS A 282 -26.69 -47.23 17.50
C HIS A 282 -25.56 -47.08 16.49
N LYS A 283 -25.06 -48.23 16.03
CA LYS A 283 -24.37 -48.37 14.75
C LYS A 283 -25.41 -48.12 13.66
N HIS A 284 -25.13 -47.25 12.69
CA HIS A 284 -25.80 -47.32 11.40
C HIS A 284 -24.78 -47.53 10.29
N ARG A 285 -24.93 -48.70 9.67
CA ARG A 285 -24.36 -49.10 8.38
C ARG A 285 -25.00 -48.27 7.26
N GLY A 286 -24.14 -47.71 6.41
CA GLY A 286 -24.10 -47.88 4.95
C GLY A 286 -25.27 -47.41 4.08
N ARG A 287 -24.93 -46.70 2.99
CA ARG A 287 -25.36 -47.12 1.64
C ARG A 287 -24.50 -46.49 0.54
N ILE A 288 -23.94 -47.38 -0.27
CA ILE A 288 -23.39 -47.15 -1.61
C ILE A 288 -24.56 -46.88 -2.57
N ARG A 289 -24.41 -45.92 -3.48
CA ARG A 289 -25.04 -45.97 -4.81
C ARG A 289 -24.07 -45.43 -5.86
N GLN A 290 -23.71 -46.30 -6.78
CA GLN A 290 -23.25 -45.95 -8.12
C GLN A 290 -24.48 -45.56 -8.95
N GLN A 291 -24.33 -44.54 -9.79
CA GLN A 291 -24.74 -44.50 -11.20
C GLN A 291 -24.03 -43.33 -11.86
#